data_AF-A0A6C0D9G4-F1
#
_entry.id   AF-A0A6C0D9G4-F1
#
_cell.length_a   1.000
_cell.length_b   1.000
_cell.length_c   1.000
_cell.angle_alpha   90.00
_cell.angle_beta   90.00
_cell.angle_gamma   90.00
#
_symmetry.space_group_name_H-M   'P 1'
#
loop_
_entity.id
_entity.type
_entity.pdbx_description
1 polymer ?
#
loop_
_entity_poly.entity_id
_entity_poly.type
_entity_poly.pdbx_seq_one_letter_code
_entity_poly.pdbx_strand_id
1 'polypeptide(L)'
;MSNNNIISIYFKLVRTSNYKNYNVNFNWTTEEFIRIMREKVIRDFNLENVEFIDTENNYHITRIASEDAPAIQPSTIKLIDKYGDKMHQIAFYIRPIPRELELETNTITTITNNLCSVCLTNEINIVFQPCSHLCVCNSCSSNPIMQTCPLCRSEITDRILVFV
;
A
#
# COMPACT_ATOMS: atom_id res chain seq x y z
N MET A 1 -11.87 35.55 -8.68
CA MET A 1 -12.51 34.53 -9.53
C MET A 1 -12.24 33.19 -8.88
N SER A 2 -13.26 32.52 -8.37
CA SER A 2 -13.12 31.19 -7.77
C SER A 2 -12.80 30.18 -8.88
N ASN A 3 -11.51 29.89 -9.10
CA ASN A 3 -11.11 28.78 -9.94
C ASN A 3 -11.68 27.50 -9.31
N ASN A 4 -12.79 27.04 -9.86
CA ASN A 4 -13.45 25.84 -9.38
C ASN A 4 -12.60 24.65 -9.84
N ASN A 5 -11.60 24.26 -9.04
CA ASN A 5 -10.71 23.12 -9.32
C ASN A 5 -11.43 21.77 -9.14
N ILE A 6 -12.75 21.76 -9.26
CA ILE A 6 -13.61 20.59 -9.18
C ILE A 6 -13.95 20.18 -10.61
N ILE A 7 -13.51 19.01 -11.01
CA ILE A 7 -13.72 18.47 -12.36
C ILE A 7 -14.48 17.15 -12.23
N SER A 8 -15.44 16.94 -13.12
CA SER A 8 -16.15 15.66 -13.25
C SER A 8 -15.26 14.67 -13.99
N ILE A 9 -14.80 13.63 -13.29
CA ILE A 9 -13.87 12.62 -13.81
C ILE A 9 -14.58 11.27 -13.91
N TYR A 10 -14.27 10.53 -14.97
CA TYR A 10 -14.77 9.20 -15.24
C TYR A 10 -14.03 8.14 -14.40
N PHE A 11 -14.78 7.34 -13.63
CA PHE A 11 -14.27 6.20 -12.88
C PHE A 11 -14.86 4.90 -13.40
N LYS A 12 -14.03 3.92 -13.79
CA LYS A 12 -14.46 2.61 -14.31
C LYS A 12 -13.99 1.47 -13.44
N LEU A 13 -14.87 0.53 -13.14
CA LEU A 13 -14.52 -0.73 -12.49
C LEU A 13 -13.77 -1.64 -13.47
N VAL A 14 -12.54 -2.04 -13.13
CA VAL A 14 -11.70 -2.88 -13.99
C VAL A 14 -12.42 -4.16 -14.42
N ARG A 15 -12.13 -4.63 -15.64
CA ARG A 15 -12.67 -5.86 -16.26
C ARG A 15 -14.20 -5.91 -16.36
N THR A 16 -14.86 -4.75 -16.27
CA THR A 16 -16.31 -4.63 -16.44
C THR A 16 -16.67 -3.43 -17.33
N SER A 17 -17.94 -3.28 -17.67
CA SER A 17 -18.50 -2.08 -18.28
C SER A 17 -19.09 -1.09 -17.26
N ASN A 18 -18.94 -1.34 -15.96
CA ASN A 18 -19.52 -0.49 -14.92
C ASN A 18 -18.65 0.74 -14.66
N TYR A 19 -19.26 1.92 -14.63
CA TYR A 19 -18.58 3.19 -14.43
C TYR A 19 -19.50 4.25 -13.80
N LYS A 20 -18.90 5.29 -13.23
CA LYS A 20 -19.61 6.47 -12.74
C LYS A 20 -18.70 7.70 -12.81
N ASN A 21 -19.29 8.88 -13.02
CA ASN A 21 -18.56 10.14 -12.97
C ASN A 21 -18.60 10.73 -11.56
N TYR A 22 -17.47 11.28 -11.11
CA TYR A 22 -17.33 11.91 -9.80
C TYR A 22 -16.72 13.30 -9.90
N ASN A 23 -17.23 14.21 -9.09
CA ASN A 23 -16.63 15.52 -8.90
C ASN A 23 -15.40 15.40 -8.00
N VAL A 24 -14.22 15.61 -8.58
CA VAL A 24 -12.92 15.52 -7.92
C VAL A 24 -12.35 16.92 -7.77
N ASN A 25 -11.98 17.30 -6.55
CA ASN A 25 -11.27 18.55 -6.31
C ASN A 25 -9.76 18.34 -6.48
N PHE A 26 -9.17 18.99 -7.47
CA PHE A 26 -7.77 18.82 -7.81
C PHE A 26 -6.80 19.59 -6.88
N ASN A 27 -7.33 20.39 -5.96
CA ASN A 27 -6.52 20.92 -4.86
C ASN A 27 -6.26 19.87 -3.78
N TRP A 28 -6.93 18.71 -3.81
CA TRP A 28 -6.65 17.61 -2.91
C TRP A 28 -5.27 17.02 -3.18
N THR A 29 -4.60 16.62 -2.10
CA THR A 29 -3.45 15.73 -2.19
C THR A 29 -3.89 14.35 -2.71
N THR A 30 -2.96 13.56 -3.26
CA THR A 30 -3.27 12.17 -3.63
C THR A 30 -3.76 11.34 -2.44
N GLU A 31 -3.27 11.61 -1.22
CA GLU A 31 -3.76 10.99 0.00
C GLU A 31 -5.22 11.38 0.32
N GLU A 32 -5.55 12.67 0.27
CA GLU A 32 -6.91 13.16 0.48
C GLU A 32 -7.88 12.61 -0.58
N PHE A 33 -7.46 12.60 -1.84
CA PHE A 33 -8.20 12.01 -2.95
C PHE A 33 -8.53 10.55 -2.69
N ILE A 34 -7.52 9.73 -2.37
CA ILE A 34 -7.70 8.30 -2.09
C ILE A 34 -8.69 8.12 -0.95
N ARG A 35 -8.50 8.83 0.18
CA ARG A 35 -9.36 8.71 1.36
C ARG A 35 -10.82 9.08 1.03
N ILE A 36 -11.05 10.24 0.43
CA ILE A 36 -12.40 10.76 0.15
C ILE A 36 -13.11 9.94 -0.93
N MET A 37 -12.39 9.55 -1.99
CA MET A 37 -13.00 8.81 -3.10
C MET A 37 -13.26 7.35 -2.74
N ARG A 38 -12.42 6.72 -1.91
CA ARG A 38 -12.59 5.34 -1.46
C ARG A 38 -13.96 5.15 -0.79
N GLU A 39 -14.30 6.01 0.17
CA GLU A 39 -15.59 5.95 0.88
C GLU A 39 -16.79 6.06 -0.07
N LYS A 40 -16.71 6.95 -1.07
CA LYS A 40 -17.79 7.16 -2.04
C LYS A 40 -17.94 5.97 -2.98
N VAL A 41 -16.81 5.48 -3.51
CA VAL A 41 -16.79 4.40 -4.50
C VAL A 41 -17.21 3.07 -3.87
N ILE A 42 -16.73 2.75 -2.66
CA ILE A 42 -17.18 1.56 -1.91
C ILE A 42 -18.71 1.54 -1.80
N ARG A 43 -19.30 2.66 -1.39
CA ARG A 43 -20.75 2.79 -1.24
C ARG A 43 -21.49 2.65 -2.57
N ASP A 44 -21.03 3.33 -3.61
CA ASP A 44 -21.73 3.40 -4.89
C ASP A 44 -21.65 2.11 -5.71
N PHE A 45 -20.53 1.38 -5.61
CA PHE A 45 -20.30 0.14 -6.33
C PHE A 45 -20.55 -1.11 -5.47
N ASN A 46 -20.94 -0.94 -4.20
CA ASN A 46 -21.13 -2.01 -3.22
C ASN A 46 -19.90 -2.92 -3.10
N LEU A 47 -18.73 -2.32 -2.86
CA LEU A 47 -17.43 -2.99 -2.76
C LEU A 47 -16.93 -3.00 -1.31
N GLU A 48 -16.12 -3.97 -0.92
CA GLU A 48 -15.55 -4.03 0.43
C GLU A 48 -14.40 -3.03 0.61
N ASN A 49 -13.43 -3.09 -0.31
CA ASN A 49 -12.28 -2.19 -0.35
C ASN A 49 -11.82 -1.99 -1.80
N VAL A 50 -11.13 -0.88 -2.08
CA VAL A 50 -10.73 -0.50 -3.44
C VAL A 50 -9.38 0.22 -3.46
N GLU A 51 -8.65 0.06 -4.55
CA GLU A 51 -7.57 0.96 -4.95
C GLU A 51 -7.91 1.69 -6.25
N PHE A 52 -7.26 2.83 -6.44
CA PHE A 52 -7.44 3.67 -7.63
C PHE A 52 -6.22 3.56 -8.53
N ILE A 53 -6.45 3.35 -9.80
CA ILE A 53 -5.43 3.29 -10.83
C ILE A 53 -5.56 4.54 -11.68
N ASP A 54 -4.43 5.17 -11.90
CA ASP A 54 -4.24 6.28 -12.82
C ASP A 54 -4.05 5.73 -14.25
N THR A 55 -4.85 6.18 -15.21
CA THR A 55 -4.79 5.72 -16.60
C THR A 55 -3.79 6.51 -17.47
N GLU A 56 -3.00 7.43 -16.90
CA GLU A 56 -2.08 8.28 -17.66
C GLU A 56 -1.00 7.42 -18.33
N ASN A 57 -1.27 7.05 -19.59
CA ASN A 57 -0.35 6.63 -20.64
C ASN A 57 0.77 5.62 -20.29
N ASN A 58 0.52 4.65 -19.43
CA ASN A 58 1.41 3.49 -19.31
C ASN A 58 1.35 2.54 -20.52
N TYR A 59 0.39 2.71 -21.44
CA TYR A 59 0.23 1.85 -22.61
C TYR A 59 1.48 1.81 -23.51
N HIS A 60 2.17 2.95 -23.67
CA HIS A 60 3.32 3.03 -24.58
C HIS A 60 4.66 2.65 -23.93
N ILE A 61 4.75 2.59 -22.61
CA ILE A 61 6.03 2.45 -21.91
C ILE A 61 6.17 1.09 -21.20
N THR A 62 5.09 0.50 -20.68
CA THR A 62 5.22 -0.66 -19.76
C THR A 62 4.73 -1.99 -20.32
N ARG A 63 4.12 -2.06 -21.52
CA ARG A 63 3.51 -3.28 -22.09
C ARG A 63 2.43 -3.94 -21.19
N ILE A 64 1.88 -3.18 -20.25
CA ILE A 64 0.84 -3.63 -19.31
C ILE A 64 -0.50 -3.03 -19.75
N ALA A 65 -1.60 -3.78 -19.64
CA ALA A 65 -2.94 -3.25 -19.91
C ALA A 65 -3.25 -2.10 -18.95
N SER A 66 -3.99 -1.08 -19.39
CA SER A 66 -4.30 0.10 -18.54
C SER A 66 -5.02 -0.27 -17.24
N GLU A 67 -5.76 -1.38 -17.23
CA GLU A 67 -6.44 -1.94 -16.05
C GLU A 67 -5.50 -2.64 -15.06
N ASP A 68 -4.26 -2.93 -15.46
CA ASP A 68 -3.23 -3.62 -14.69
C ASP A 68 -2.09 -2.69 -14.26
N ALA A 69 -2.21 -1.37 -14.52
CA ALA A 69 -1.24 -0.39 -14.04
C ALA A 69 -1.21 -0.33 -12.49
N PRO A 70 -0.09 0.12 -11.90
CA PRO A 70 0.04 0.25 -10.44
C PRO A 70 -1.00 1.20 -9.85
N ALA A 71 -1.40 0.95 -8.61
CA ALA A 71 -2.28 1.84 -7.87
C ALA A 71 -1.60 3.19 -7.57
N ILE A 72 -2.40 4.24 -7.51
CA ILE A 72 -1.98 5.56 -7.05
C ILE A 72 -1.54 5.44 -5.59
N GLN A 73 -0.31 5.86 -5.33
CA GLN A 73 0.25 5.87 -3.98
C GLN A 73 -0.16 7.16 -3.24
N PRO A 74 -0.46 7.07 -1.94
CA PRO A 74 -0.73 8.25 -1.12
C PRO A 74 0.53 9.11 -0.99
N SER A 75 0.36 10.42 -1.17
CA SER A 75 1.40 11.43 -0.96
C SER A 75 0.76 12.80 -0.74
N THR A 76 1.58 13.75 -0.30
CA THR A 76 1.19 15.16 -0.10
C THR A 76 1.13 15.97 -1.40
N ILE A 77 1.45 15.37 -2.55
CA ILE A 77 1.38 16.02 -3.86
C ILE A 77 -0.09 16.23 -4.26
N LYS A 78 -0.45 17.45 -4.68
CA LYS A 78 -1.81 17.75 -5.15
C LYS A 78 -2.06 17.15 -6.53
N LEU A 79 -3.31 16.79 -6.82
CA LEU A 79 -3.68 16.29 -8.14
C LEU A 79 -3.40 17.33 -9.24
N ILE A 80 -3.57 18.62 -8.96
CA ILE A 80 -3.22 19.69 -9.92
C ILE A 80 -1.73 19.72 -10.22
N ASP A 81 -0.87 19.51 -9.22
CA ASP A 81 0.58 19.47 -9.42
C ASP A 81 1.01 18.18 -10.13
N LYS A 82 0.29 17.07 -9.88
CA LYS A 82 0.55 15.78 -10.51
C LYS A 82 0.15 15.76 -11.99
N TYR A 83 -1.04 16.24 -12.33
CA TYR A 83 -1.61 16.11 -13.68
C TYR A 83 -1.50 17.37 -14.54
N GLY A 84 -1.25 18.54 -13.94
CA GLY A 84 -1.06 19.81 -14.68
C GLY A 84 -2.18 20.08 -15.68
N ASP A 85 -1.85 20.38 -16.93
CA ASP A 85 -2.86 20.69 -17.96
C ASP A 85 -3.70 19.49 -18.41
N LYS A 86 -3.35 18.26 -18.00
CA LYS A 86 -3.99 17.03 -18.46
C LYS A 86 -5.21 16.63 -17.64
N MET A 87 -5.62 17.42 -16.65
CA MET A 87 -6.72 17.11 -15.73
C MET A 87 -8.05 16.78 -16.43
N HIS A 88 -8.28 17.31 -17.63
CA HIS A 88 -9.50 17.06 -18.41
C HIS A 88 -9.45 15.78 -19.26
N GLN A 89 -8.29 15.11 -19.31
CA GLN A 89 -8.04 13.92 -20.12
C GLN A 89 -7.80 12.66 -19.28
N ILE A 90 -7.87 12.77 -17.95
CA ILE A 90 -7.65 11.63 -17.06
C ILE A 90 -8.93 10.84 -16.81
N ALA A 91 -8.75 9.54 -16.59
CA ALA A 91 -9.74 8.65 -16.00
C ALA A 91 -9.09 7.91 -14.83
N PHE A 92 -9.93 7.41 -13.92
CA PHE A 92 -9.47 6.54 -12.86
C PHE A 92 -10.12 5.17 -12.99
N TYR A 93 -9.35 4.11 -12.82
CA TYR A 93 -9.92 2.78 -12.69
C TYR A 93 -10.01 2.37 -11.22
N ILE A 94 -11.09 1.68 -10.90
CA ILE A 94 -11.39 1.15 -9.57
C ILE A 94 -11.02 -0.33 -9.62
N ARG A 95 -10.05 -0.75 -8.81
CA ARG A 95 -9.72 -2.17 -8.61
C ARG A 95 -10.17 -2.59 -7.22
N PRO A 96 -11.16 -3.50 -7.10
CA PRO A 96 -11.55 -4.05 -5.81
C PRO A 96 -10.39 -4.80 -5.17
N ILE A 97 -10.26 -4.68 -3.85
CA ILE A 97 -9.33 -5.48 -3.04
C ILE A 97 -10.20 -6.47 -2.26
N PRO A 98 -10.19 -7.77 -2.63
CA PRO A 98 -10.79 -8.83 -1.85
C PRO A 98 -10.26 -8.84 -0.41
N ARG A 99 -11.12 -9.11 0.58
CA ARG A 99 -10.74 -9.25 2.00
C ARG A 99 -9.58 -10.22 2.24
N GLU A 100 -9.38 -11.23 1.39
CA GLU A 100 -8.26 -12.18 1.48
C GLU A 100 -6.90 -11.53 1.21
N LEU A 101 -6.83 -10.47 0.41
CA LEU A 101 -5.61 -9.72 0.10
C LEU A 101 -5.29 -8.62 1.14
N GLU A 102 -6.22 -8.30 2.05
CA GLU A 102 -5.94 -7.49 3.24
C GLU A 102 -5.05 -8.25 4.23
N LEU A 103 -5.06 -9.59 4.22
CA LEU A 103 -4.17 -10.41 5.05
C LEU A 103 -2.72 -10.38 4.54
N GLU A 104 -2.50 -10.13 3.25
CA GLU A 104 -1.15 -9.99 2.68
C GLU A 104 -0.64 -8.55 2.69
N THR A 105 -1.52 -7.55 2.72
CA THR A 105 -1.14 -6.11 2.76
C THR A 105 -1.17 -5.49 4.16
N ASN A 106 -1.78 -6.14 5.16
CA ASN A 106 -1.66 -5.77 6.59
C ASN A 106 -0.63 -6.60 7.38
N THR A 107 0.31 -7.29 6.73
CA THR A 107 1.49 -7.85 7.44
C THR A 107 2.69 -6.90 7.45
N ILE A 108 2.54 -5.67 6.98
CA ILE A 108 3.54 -4.61 7.20
C ILE A 108 2.80 -3.30 7.48
N THR A 109 2.28 -3.10 8.70
CA THR A 109 2.45 -1.83 9.46
C THR A 109 1.74 -1.70 10.82
N THR A 110 0.83 -2.57 11.28
CA THR A 110 0.13 -2.25 12.57
C THR A 110 -0.22 -3.41 13.50
N ILE A 111 0.56 -4.50 13.54
CA ILE A 111 0.67 -5.32 14.75
C ILE A 111 2.16 -5.67 14.95
N THR A 112 2.84 -4.93 15.82
CA THR A 112 4.09 -5.31 16.51
C THR A 112 5.45 -5.07 15.81
N ASN A 113 5.81 -3.81 15.57
CA ASN A 113 7.19 -3.48 15.14
C ASN A 113 8.29 -3.89 16.14
N ASN A 114 7.91 -4.30 17.36
CA ASN A 114 8.84 -4.73 18.39
C ASN A 114 8.59 -6.16 18.91
N LEU A 115 7.70 -7.02 18.39
CA LEU A 115 7.52 -8.37 18.97
C LEU A 115 8.28 -9.47 18.23
N CYS A 116 8.74 -10.46 18.99
CA CYS A 116 9.50 -11.60 18.50
C CYS A 116 8.70 -12.45 17.52
N SER A 117 9.29 -12.70 16.34
CA SER A 117 8.69 -13.48 15.26
C SER A 117 8.48 -14.98 15.58
N VAL A 118 8.88 -15.44 16.78
CA VAL A 118 8.80 -16.84 17.20
C VAL A 118 7.73 -17.02 18.28
N CYS A 119 7.78 -16.25 19.36
CA CYS A 119 6.80 -16.35 20.44
C CYS A 119 5.63 -15.38 20.30
N LEU A 120 5.73 -14.35 19.45
CA LEU A 120 4.72 -13.29 19.26
C LEU A 120 4.29 -12.60 20.57
N THR A 121 5.13 -12.70 21.61
CA THR A 121 4.80 -12.26 22.99
C THR A 121 5.83 -11.27 23.53
N ASN A 122 7.12 -11.61 23.46
CA ASN A 122 8.20 -10.77 24.01
C ASN A 122 8.76 -9.81 22.96
N GLU A 123 9.34 -8.70 23.41
CA GLU A 123 9.95 -7.72 22.51
C GLU A 123 11.25 -8.24 21.84
N ILE A 124 11.50 -7.83 20.59
CA ILE A 124 12.72 -8.11 19.85
C ILE A 124 13.87 -7.34 20.48
N ASN A 125 14.97 -8.04 20.70
CA ASN A 125 16.18 -7.44 21.24
C ASN A 125 17.45 -8.20 20.81
N ILE A 126 17.36 -9.11 19.84
CA ILE A 126 18.51 -9.89 19.36
C ILE A 126 18.73 -9.67 17.86
N VAL A 127 19.95 -9.25 17.52
CA VAL A 127 20.46 -9.18 16.15
C VAL A 127 21.29 -10.42 15.85
N PHE A 128 20.99 -11.11 14.76
CA PHE A 128 21.79 -12.26 14.29
C PHE A 128 22.93 -11.85 13.38
N GLN A 129 24.11 -12.44 13.55
CA GLN A 129 25.24 -12.30 12.64
C GLN A 129 25.41 -13.56 11.78
N PRO A 130 25.80 -13.43 10.50
CA PRO A 130 26.21 -12.20 9.82
C PRO A 130 25.07 -11.38 9.16
N CYS A 131 23.82 -11.88 9.20
CA CYS A 131 22.74 -11.30 8.39
C CYS A 131 22.15 -9.99 8.94
N SER A 132 22.48 -9.59 10.17
CA SER A 132 22.04 -8.38 10.86
C SER A 132 20.53 -8.20 11.01
N HIS A 133 19.75 -9.28 11.00
CA HIS A 133 18.30 -9.22 11.22
C HIS A 133 17.95 -9.15 12.71
N LEU A 134 17.18 -8.14 13.09
CA LEU A 134 16.55 -7.98 14.40
C LEU A 134 15.11 -8.53 14.34
N CYS A 135 14.90 -9.77 14.78
CA CYS A 135 13.59 -10.43 14.60
C CYS A 135 13.13 -11.30 15.77
N VAL A 136 13.95 -11.52 16.80
CA VAL A 136 13.57 -12.35 17.95
C VAL A 136 13.93 -11.70 19.29
N CYS A 137 13.28 -12.19 20.35
CA CYS A 137 13.61 -11.86 21.73
C CYS A 137 14.75 -12.75 22.28
N ASN A 138 15.35 -12.32 23.39
CA ASN A 138 16.46 -13.01 24.06
C ASN A 138 16.10 -14.47 24.41
N SER A 139 14.90 -14.72 24.95
CA SER A 139 14.48 -16.07 25.35
C SER A 139 14.36 -17.03 24.16
N CYS A 140 13.78 -16.58 23.04
CA CYS A 140 13.70 -17.39 21.83
C CYS A 140 15.07 -17.59 21.19
N SER A 141 15.96 -16.60 21.29
CA SER A 141 17.31 -16.70 20.75
C SER A 141 18.17 -17.72 21.48
N SER A 142 17.94 -17.94 22.78
CA SER A 142 18.69 -18.92 23.58
C SER A 142 18.24 -20.37 23.35
N ASN A 143 17.25 -20.61 22.49
CA ASN A 143 16.82 -21.96 22.15
C ASN A 143 17.90 -22.66 21.28
N PRO A 144 18.48 -23.79 21.73
CA PRO A 144 19.56 -24.47 21.03
C PRO A 144 19.16 -25.04 19.65
N ILE A 145 17.86 -25.17 19.36
CA ILE A 145 17.36 -25.61 18.05
C ILE A 145 17.49 -24.50 16.99
N MET A 146 17.56 -23.23 17.41
CA MET A 146 17.60 -22.09 16.51
C MET A 146 19.02 -21.87 15.95
N GLN A 147 19.39 -22.60 14.90
CA GLN A 147 20.72 -22.48 14.27
C GLN A 147 20.74 -21.54 13.04
N THR A 148 19.56 -21.13 12.56
CA THR A 148 19.43 -20.23 11.38
C THR A 148 18.47 -19.09 11.68
N CYS A 149 18.70 -17.95 11.01
CA CYS A 149 17.84 -16.78 11.10
C CYS A 149 16.44 -17.09 10.53
N PRO A 150 15.34 -16.84 11.27
CA PRO A 150 13.98 -17.08 10.76
C PRO A 150 13.60 -16.27 9.52
N LEU A 151 14.21 -15.10 9.32
CA LEU A 151 13.90 -14.21 8.19
C LEU A 151 14.60 -14.59 6.90
N CYS A 152 15.90 -14.91 6.98
CA CYS A 152 16.73 -15.09 5.79
C CYS A 152 17.41 -16.46 5.70
N ARG A 153 17.21 -17.33 6.71
CA ARG A 153 17.78 -18.68 6.81
C ARG A 153 19.31 -18.75 6.84
N SER A 154 20.00 -17.61 6.97
CA SER A 154 21.45 -17.58 7.19
C SER A 154 21.81 -18.28 8.49
N GLU A 155 22.92 -19.01 8.51
CA GLU A 155 23.47 -19.63 9.73
C GLU A 155 23.81 -18.55 10.76
N ILE A 156 23.43 -18.80 12.02
CA ILE A 156 23.67 -17.87 13.13
C ILE A 156 25.04 -18.17 13.70
N THR A 157 25.97 -17.25 13.49
CA THR A 157 27.33 -17.32 14.04
C THR A 157 27.47 -16.56 15.36
N ASP A 158 26.68 -15.50 15.54
CA ASP A 158 26.68 -14.70 16.77
C ASP A 158 25.30 -14.05 17.01
N ARG A 159 25.04 -13.66 18.27
CA ARG A 159 23.78 -13.06 18.76
C ARG A 159 24.10 -11.83 19.59
N ILE A 160 23.67 -10.66 19.12
CA ILE A 160 23.92 -9.39 19.81
C ILE A 160 22.63 -8.93 20.50
N LEU A 161 22.67 -8.76 21.82
CA LEU A 161 21.59 -8.15 22.59
C LEU A 161 21.64 -6.63 22.41
N VAL A 162 20.51 -6.04 21.99
CA VAL A 162 20.35 -4.59 21.85
C VAL A 162 19.40 -4.05 22.92
N PHE A 163 19.71 -2.86 23.41
CA PHE A 163 18.86 -2.11 24.33
C PHE A 163 18.27 -0.93 23.55
N VAL A 164 16.94 -0.83 23.50
CA VAL A 164 16.20 0.29 22.91
C VAL A 164 15.62 1.19 23.99
#